data_AF-A0A5C7QHQ2-F1
#
_entry.id   AF-A0A5C7QHQ2-F1
#
_cell.length_a   1.000
_cell.length_b   1.000
_cell.length_c   1.000
_cell.angle_alpha   90.00
_cell.angle_beta   90.00
_cell.angle_gamma   90.00
#
_symmetry.space_group_name_H-M   'P 1'
#
loop_
_entity.id
_entity.type
_entity.pdbx_description
1 polymer ?
#
loop_
_entity_poly.entity_id
_entity_poly.type
_entity_poly.pdbx_seq_one_letter_code
_entity_poly.pdbx_strand_id
1 'polypeptide(L)'
;MARRPAVDATNEYLGQSHTMEFGVVPEFSSEDIESPVTLEDAELEAFMNEPVMVTVMSGGKDNEAPYVQVSVNGVIQMFKRDTPIVVKRKYVERLARAKETGYDQQVDDRLGERMNSLQSRNSLRYPFTVNRDDNPRGSAWLRAILAS
;
A
#
# COMPACT_ATOMS: atom_id res chain seq x y z
N MET A 1 -13.69 27.26 -5.90
CA MET A 1 -13.23 25.89 -6.18
C MET A 1 -13.35 25.09 -4.89
N ALA A 2 -14.18 24.05 -4.87
CA ALA A 2 -14.35 23.19 -3.68
C ALA A 2 -13.05 22.40 -3.44
N ARG A 3 -12.50 22.50 -2.24
CA ARG A 3 -11.31 21.75 -1.82
C ARG A 3 -11.69 20.27 -1.78
N ARG A 4 -11.04 19.43 -2.59
CA ARG A 4 -11.32 17.99 -2.59
C ARG A 4 -10.87 17.38 -1.25
N PRO A 5 -11.61 16.40 -0.70
CA PRO A 5 -11.25 15.79 0.58
C PRO A 5 -9.91 15.08 0.46
N ALA A 6 -9.00 15.34 1.40
CA ALA A 6 -7.74 14.63 1.51
C ALA A 6 -8.02 13.15 1.84
N VAL A 7 -7.26 12.24 1.24
CA VAL A 7 -7.34 10.80 1.54
C VAL A 7 -6.24 10.46 2.54
N ASP A 8 -6.64 9.99 3.71
CA ASP A 8 -5.76 9.46 4.74
C ASP A 8 -5.72 7.93 4.61
N ALA A 9 -4.57 7.39 4.20
CA ALA A 9 -4.40 5.97 3.95
C ALA A 9 -4.48 5.12 5.23
N THR A 10 -4.33 5.73 6.40
CA THR A 10 -4.38 5.06 7.70
C THR A 10 -5.80 4.59 8.06
N ASN A 11 -6.82 5.24 7.50
CA ASN A 11 -8.24 4.97 7.78
C ASN A 11 -8.94 4.14 6.70
N GLU A 12 -8.22 3.69 5.68
CA GLU A 12 -8.79 2.91 4.57
C GLU A 12 -8.63 1.40 4.82
N TYR A 13 -9.53 0.61 4.24
CA TYR A 13 -9.53 -0.85 4.39
C TYR A 13 -8.31 -1.49 3.71
N LEU A 14 -7.56 -2.33 4.44
CA LEU A 14 -6.28 -2.91 4.01
C LEU A 14 -6.38 -4.41 3.65
N GLY A 15 -7.05 -4.72 2.55
CA GLY A 15 -7.04 -6.06 1.94
C GLY A 15 -7.73 -7.16 2.77
N GLN A 16 -8.00 -8.30 2.13
CA GLN A 16 -8.62 -9.47 2.75
C GLN A 16 -7.53 -10.43 3.28
N SER A 17 -7.61 -10.83 4.55
CA SER A 17 -6.73 -11.84 5.14
C SER A 17 -7.05 -13.23 4.58
N HIS A 18 -6.07 -13.91 3.99
CA HIS A 18 -6.21 -15.29 3.55
C HIS A 18 -5.73 -16.24 4.66
N THR A 19 -6.61 -17.11 5.15
CA THR A 19 -6.23 -18.23 6.02
C THR A 19 -5.60 -19.31 5.17
N MET A 20 -4.31 -19.59 5.36
CA MET A 20 -3.63 -20.69 4.69
C MET A 20 -3.61 -21.92 5.61
N GLU A 21 -4.00 -23.09 5.07
CA GLU A 21 -3.84 -24.38 5.74
C GLU A 21 -2.52 -25.04 5.33
N PHE A 22 -1.78 -25.57 6.31
CA PHE A 22 -0.50 -26.24 6.05
C PHE A 22 -0.74 -27.57 5.32
N GLY A 23 -0.05 -27.78 4.18
CA GLY A 23 -0.04 -29.06 3.45
C GLY A 23 -0.76 -29.07 2.10
N VAL A 24 -1.42 -27.98 1.72
CA VAL A 24 -2.04 -27.85 0.38
C VAL A 24 -1.04 -27.21 -0.58
N VAL A 25 -0.73 -27.91 -1.68
CA VAL A 25 0.11 -27.37 -2.75
C VAL A 25 -0.75 -26.41 -3.57
N PRO A 26 -0.34 -25.14 -3.77
CA PRO A 26 -1.08 -24.20 -4.60
C PRO A 26 -1.12 -24.69 -6.06
N GLU A 27 -2.24 -24.43 -6.73
CA GLU A 27 -2.37 -24.65 -8.16
C GLU A 27 -1.56 -23.58 -8.90
N PHE A 28 -0.56 -23.98 -9.69
CA PHE A 28 0.28 -23.05 -10.45
C PHE A 28 -0.29 -22.88 -11.87
N SER A 29 -0.63 -21.65 -12.24
CA SER A 29 -0.99 -21.30 -13.63
C SER A 29 0.26 -20.97 -14.44
N SER A 30 0.23 -21.25 -15.74
CA SER A 30 1.27 -20.81 -16.69
C SER A 30 1.35 -19.29 -16.74
N GLU A 31 2.58 -18.75 -16.68
CA GLU A 31 2.85 -17.32 -16.78
C GLU A 31 3.10 -16.96 -18.24
N ASP A 32 2.28 -16.04 -18.79
CA ASP A 32 2.48 -15.54 -20.15
C ASP A 32 3.75 -14.68 -20.20
N ILE A 33 4.73 -15.09 -21.02
CA ILE A 33 6.06 -14.46 -21.09
C ILE A 33 6.06 -13.21 -21.97
N GLU A 34 5.15 -13.15 -22.95
CA GLU A 34 5.07 -12.06 -23.92
C GLU A 34 3.65 -11.50 -23.97
N SER A 35 3.51 -10.24 -23.54
CA SER A 35 2.25 -9.49 -23.63
C SER A 35 2.45 -8.26 -24.52
N PRO A 36 1.61 -8.05 -25.55
CA PRO A 36 1.72 -6.89 -26.42
C PRO A 36 1.35 -5.62 -25.66
N VAL A 37 2.16 -4.57 -25.80
CA VAL A 37 1.85 -3.24 -25.23
C VAL A 37 0.65 -2.65 -25.95
N THR A 38 -0.40 -2.33 -25.20
CA THR A 38 -1.65 -1.77 -25.70
C THR A 38 -1.73 -0.26 -25.51
N LEU A 39 -2.72 0.38 -26.13
CA LEU A 39 -3.02 1.80 -25.88
C LEU A 39 -3.44 2.04 -24.42
N GLU A 40 -4.08 1.06 -23.78
CA GLU A 40 -4.48 1.15 -22.37
C GLU A 40 -3.27 1.24 -21.45
N ASP A 41 -2.19 0.51 -21.76
CA ASP A 41 -0.92 0.60 -21.03
C ASP A 41 -0.28 1.98 -21.15
N ALA A 42 -0.38 2.60 -22.33
CA ALA A 42 0.12 3.97 -22.54
C ALA A 42 -0.68 5.01 -21.74
N GLU A 43 -2.01 4.86 -21.67
CA GLU A 43 -2.88 5.70 -20.85
C GLU A 43 -2.60 5.53 -19.35
N LEU A 44 -2.38 4.30 -18.91
CA LEU A 44 -2.00 3.99 -17.54
C LEU A 44 -0.66 4.63 -17.19
N GLU A 45 0.35 4.50 -18.05
CA GLU A 45 1.64 5.15 -17.86
C GLU A 45 1.52 6.68 -17.78
N ALA A 46 0.68 7.29 -18.63
CA ALA A 46 0.41 8.73 -18.56
C ALA A 46 -0.21 9.11 -17.20
N PHE A 47 -1.23 8.36 -16.74
CA PHE A 47 -1.87 8.56 -15.45
C PHE A 47 -0.90 8.39 -14.27
N MET A 48 0.01 7.42 -14.35
CA MET A 48 1.00 7.13 -13.31
C MET A 48 2.14 8.16 -13.25
N ASN A 49 2.35 8.93 -14.32
CA ASN A 49 3.32 10.03 -14.38
C ASN A 49 2.77 11.37 -13.87
N GLU A 50 1.48 11.47 -13.57
CA GLU A 50 0.87 12.70 -13.05
C GLU A 50 1.43 13.10 -11.66
N PRO A 51 1.60 14.40 -11.39
CA PRO A 51 2.09 14.89 -10.11
C PRO A 51 1.01 14.82 -9.02
N VAL A 52 1.38 14.29 -7.86
CA VAL A 52 0.55 14.17 -6.65
C VAL A 52 1.34 14.72 -5.47
N MET A 53 0.68 15.51 -4.62
CA MET A 53 1.27 16.00 -3.37
C MET A 53 0.96 15.02 -2.24
N VAL A 54 2.01 14.50 -1.61
CA VAL A 54 1.91 13.48 -0.57
C VAL A 54 2.81 13.84 0.62
N THR A 55 2.35 13.47 1.81
CA THR A 55 3.11 13.55 3.05
C THR A 55 3.22 12.15 3.63
N VAL A 56 4.43 11.64 3.83
CA VAL A 56 4.67 10.35 4.51
C VAL A 56 4.81 10.63 5.99
N MET A 57 3.97 10.01 6.81
CA MET A 57 3.93 10.23 8.26
C MET A 57 4.96 9.34 8.97
N SER A 58 5.35 9.71 10.19
CA SER A 58 6.02 8.76 11.09
C SER A 58 5.05 7.72 11.63
N GLY A 59 5.49 6.46 11.70
CA GLY A 59 4.75 5.31 12.23
C GLY A 59 4.85 5.13 13.75
N GLY A 60 5.39 6.12 14.48
CA GLY A 60 5.42 6.14 15.94
C GLY A 60 6.43 5.19 16.59
N LYS A 61 7.39 4.66 15.82
CA LYS A 61 8.49 3.83 16.35
C LYS A 61 9.70 4.73 16.64
N ASP A 62 10.28 4.61 17.84
CA ASP A 62 11.36 5.47 18.37
C ASP A 62 12.66 5.52 17.52
N ASN A 63 12.82 4.63 16.54
CA ASN A 63 14.04 4.53 15.71
C ASN A 63 13.73 4.52 14.20
N GLU A 64 12.71 5.27 13.77
CA GLU A 64 12.39 5.37 12.35
C GLU A 64 13.40 6.20 11.55
N ALA A 65 13.78 5.68 10.38
CA ALA A 65 14.59 6.42 9.44
C ALA A 65 13.84 7.70 8.98
N PRO A 66 14.51 8.87 8.93
CA PRO A 66 13.90 10.13 8.54
C PRO A 66 13.52 10.18 7.06
N TYR A 67 14.15 9.33 6.24
CA TYR A 67 13.88 9.19 4.82
C TYR A 67 13.30 7.82 4.51
N VAL A 68 12.26 7.80 3.68
CA VAL A 68 11.68 6.59 3.08
C VAL A 68 12.12 6.54 1.63
N GLN A 69 12.81 5.47 1.26
CA GLN A 69 13.27 5.23 -0.10
C GLN A 69 12.22 4.44 -0.88
N VAL A 70 11.78 4.98 -2.02
CA VAL A 70 10.87 4.30 -2.95
C VAL A 70 11.55 4.21 -4.32
N SER A 71 11.53 3.05 -4.95
CA SER A 71 12.10 2.84 -6.28
C SER A 71 11.05 2.30 -7.25
N VAL A 72 11.03 2.88 -8.46
CA VAL A 72 10.22 2.44 -9.59
C VAL A 72 11.12 2.43 -10.83
N ASN A 73 11.25 1.27 -11.47
CA ASN A 73 12.04 1.09 -12.71
C ASN A 73 13.47 1.63 -12.60
N GLY A 74 14.14 1.38 -11.47
CA GLY A 74 15.52 1.82 -11.20
C GLY A 74 15.68 3.28 -10.78
N VAL A 75 14.61 4.09 -10.83
CA VAL A 75 14.64 5.48 -10.37
C VAL A 75 14.18 5.58 -8.92
N ILE A 76 15.05 6.10 -8.07
CA ILE A 76 14.82 6.23 -6.64
C ILE A 76 14.27 7.63 -6.32
N GLN A 77 13.18 7.65 -5.55
CA GLN A 77 12.63 8.84 -4.93
C GLN A 77 12.73 8.69 -3.40
N MET A 78 13.34 9.70 -2.76
CA MET A 78 13.41 9.78 -1.30
C MET A 78 12.28 10.68 -0.78
N PHE A 79 11.56 10.21 0.23
CA PHE A 79 10.54 10.96 0.95
C PHE A 79 11.07 11.30 2.33
N LYS A 80 11.15 12.60 2.65
CA LYS A 80 11.38 13.03 4.03
C LYS A 80 10.07 12.91 4.80
N ARG A 81 10.07 12.26 5.95
CA ARG A 81 8.87 12.14 6.78
C ARG A 81 8.35 13.50 7.23
N ASP A 82 7.03 13.57 7.39
CA ASP A 82 6.26 14.73 7.85
C ASP A 82 6.46 16.01 7.00
N THR A 83 6.99 15.85 5.79
CA THR A 83 7.24 16.94 4.85
C THR A 83 6.45 16.70 3.56
N PRO A 84 5.58 17.63 3.13
CA PRO A 84 4.86 17.49 1.88
C PRO A 84 5.81 17.60 0.68
N ILE A 85 5.67 16.69 -0.27
CA ILE A 85 6.45 16.67 -1.52
C ILE A 85 5.53 16.39 -2.72
N VAL A 86 5.83 17.01 -3.85
CA VAL A 86 5.16 16.72 -5.12
C VAL A 86 5.97 15.66 -5.88
N VAL A 87 5.36 14.51 -6.13
CA VAL A 87 5.99 13.35 -6.79
C VAL A 87 5.07 12.77 -7.84
N LYS A 88 5.60 11.93 -8.73
CA LYS A 88 4.78 11.17 -9.68
C LYS A 88 3.93 10.11 -8.95
N ARG A 89 2.69 9.92 -9.41
CA ARG A 89 1.72 8.95 -8.84
C ARG A 89 2.28 7.54 -8.69
N LYS A 90 3.14 7.08 -9.61
CA LYS A 90 3.83 5.77 -9.52
C LYS A 90 4.57 5.53 -8.21
N TYR A 91 5.09 6.58 -7.56
CA TYR A 91 5.74 6.43 -6.26
C TYR A 91 4.72 6.27 -5.12
N VAL A 92 3.56 6.92 -5.25
CA VAL A 92 2.44 6.79 -4.30
C VAL A 92 1.85 5.38 -4.35
N GLU A 93 1.77 4.79 -5.55
CA GLU A 93 1.32 3.40 -5.72
C GLU A 93 2.19 2.41 -4.91
N ARG A 94 3.53 2.56 -4.99
CA ARG A 94 4.45 1.70 -4.22
C ARG A 94 4.30 1.88 -2.72
N LEU A 95 4.01 3.09 -2.25
CA LEU A 95 3.69 3.33 -0.84
C LEU A 95 2.38 2.66 -0.43
N ALA A 96 1.34 2.75 -1.28
CA ALA A 96 0.04 2.13 -1.03
C ALA A 96 0.11 0.59 -0.98
N ARG A 97 0.97 -0.02 -1.81
CA ARG A 97 1.22 -1.47 -1.80
C ARG A 97 2.16 -1.94 -0.68
N ALA A 98 2.88 -1.03 -0.02
CA ALA A 98 3.80 -1.38 1.05
C ALA A 98 3.03 -1.68 2.35
N LYS A 99 2.43 -2.87 2.41
CA LYS A 99 1.71 -3.39 3.58
C LYS A 99 2.62 -4.30 4.40
N GLU A 100 2.41 -4.29 5.71
CA GLU A 100 2.98 -5.26 6.64
C GLU A 100 1.83 -6.07 7.25
N THR A 101 2.00 -7.39 7.34
CA THR A 101 1.07 -8.28 8.03
C THR A 101 1.72 -8.70 9.33
N GLY A 102 1.17 -8.21 10.45
CA GLY A 102 1.50 -8.68 11.79
C GLY A 102 0.58 -9.84 12.17
N TYR A 103 1.08 -10.70 13.05
CA TYR A 103 0.29 -11.78 13.64
C TYR A 103 0.28 -11.60 15.15
N ASP A 104 -0.92 -11.63 15.72
CA ASP A 104 -1.14 -11.63 17.17
C ASP A 104 -1.68 -12.99 17.60
N GLN A 105 -1.20 -13.48 18.73
CA GLN A 105 -1.59 -14.76 19.29
C GLN A 105 -2.26 -14.53 20.64
N GLN A 106 -3.57 -14.74 20.68
CA GLN A 106 -4.30 -14.73 21.95
C GLN A 106 -4.23 -16.11 22.58
N VAL A 107 -3.53 -16.20 23.72
CA VAL A 107 -3.43 -17.40 24.54
C VAL A 107 -4.45 -17.28 25.67
N ASP A 108 -5.44 -18.18 25.70
CA ASP A 108 -6.41 -18.28 26.81
C ASP A 108 -6.06 -19.49 27.69
N ASP A 109 -5.37 -19.22 28.80
CA ASP A 109 -4.92 -20.24 29.76
C ASP A 109 -6.07 -21.03 30.41
N ARG A 110 -7.32 -20.57 30.32
CA ARG A 110 -8.48 -21.23 30.96
C ARG A 110 -9.04 -22.38 30.13
N LEU A 111 -8.67 -22.49 28.84
CA LEU A 111 -9.23 -23.44 27.87
C LEU A 111 -8.35 -24.68 27.62
N GLY A 112 -7.21 -24.82 28.31
CA GLY A 112 -6.29 -25.96 28.16
C GLY A 112 -5.55 -25.97 26.81
N GLU A 113 -5.21 -27.14 26.25
CA GLU A 113 -4.50 -27.31 24.96
C GLU A 113 -5.33 -26.93 23.70
N ARG A 114 -6.40 -26.15 23.81
CA ARG A 114 -7.17 -25.70 22.64
C ARG A 114 -6.51 -24.51 21.96
N MET A 115 -5.72 -24.84 20.95
CA MET A 115 -5.45 -24.14 19.68
C MET A 115 -5.47 -22.61 19.75
N ASN A 116 -4.28 -22.05 19.95
CA ASN A 116 -4.00 -20.62 19.87
C ASN A 116 -4.60 -20.00 18.59
N SER A 117 -5.53 -19.06 18.73
CA SER A 117 -6.06 -18.33 17.58
C SER A 117 -5.06 -17.26 17.16
N LEU A 118 -4.68 -17.31 15.88
CA LEU A 118 -3.67 -16.45 15.30
C LEU A 118 -4.39 -15.41 14.44
N GLN A 119 -4.41 -14.16 14.90
CA GLN A 119 -5.12 -13.06 14.25
C GLN A 119 -4.14 -12.27 13.38
N SER A 120 -4.37 -12.26 12.06
CA SER A 120 -3.59 -11.43 11.14
C SER A 120 -4.09 -10.00 11.14
N ARG A 121 -3.20 -9.03 11.35
CA ARG A 121 -3.49 -7.60 11.25
C ARG A 121 -2.63 -6.97 10.15
N ASN A 122 -3.28 -6.41 9.15
CA ASN A 122 -2.61 -5.67 8.08
C ASN A 122 -2.49 -4.19 8.48
N SER A 123 -1.29 -3.62 8.34
CA SER A 123 -1.04 -2.18 8.45
C SER A 123 -0.20 -1.70 7.29
N LEU A 124 -0.22 -0.38 7.03
CA LEU A 124 0.74 0.22 6.10
C LEU A 124 2.11 0.32 6.78
N ARG A 125 3.14 -0.15 6.07
CA ARG A 125 4.53 -0.03 6.53
C ARG A 125 4.99 1.43 6.57
N TYR A 126 4.47 2.24 5.65
CA TYR A 126 4.76 3.67 5.55
C TYR A 126 3.43 4.43 5.47
N PRO A 127 2.82 4.81 6.60
CA PRO A 127 1.59 5.60 6.59
C PRO A 127 1.79 6.92 5.84
N PHE A 128 0.81 7.33 5.03
CA PHE A 128 0.89 8.55 4.23
C PHE A 128 -0.48 9.19 4.03
N THR A 129 -0.47 10.49 3.74
CA THR A 129 -1.66 11.27 3.39
C THR A 129 -1.47 11.91 2.02
N VAL A 130 -2.48 11.82 1.16
CA VAL A 130 -2.50 12.56 -0.11
C VAL A 130 -3.09 13.94 0.14
N ASN A 131 -2.23 14.96 0.12
CA ASN A 131 -2.61 16.35 0.38
C ASN A 131 -3.35 16.97 -0.81
N ARG A 132 -2.96 16.63 -2.05
CA ARG A 132 -3.56 17.15 -3.28
C ARG A 132 -3.40 16.18 -4.43
N ASP A 133 -4.52 15.89 -5.08
CA ASP A 133 -4.59 15.16 -6.35
C ASP A 133 -5.59 15.87 -7.28
N ASP A 134 -5.07 16.38 -8.40
CA ASP A 134 -5.86 17.14 -9.38
C ASP A 134 -6.64 16.21 -10.33
N ASN A 135 -6.35 14.91 -10.36
CA ASN A 135 -7.10 13.96 -11.19
C ASN A 135 -8.36 13.43 -10.46
N PRO A 136 -9.56 13.52 -11.07
CA PRO A 136 -10.80 13.02 -10.45
C PRO A 136 -10.82 11.50 -10.22
N ARG A 137 -10.05 10.71 -10.97
CA ARG A 137 -9.95 9.25 -10.82
C ARG A 137 -9.02 8.84 -9.70
N GLY A 138 -8.14 9.73 -9.25
CA GLY A 138 -7.03 9.43 -8.34
C GLY A 138 -7.46 8.87 -6.98
N SER A 139 -8.49 9.47 -6.35
CA SER A 139 -8.96 8.99 -5.04
C SER A 139 -9.62 7.61 -5.11
N ALA A 140 -10.41 7.34 -6.15
CA ALA A 140 -11.05 6.05 -6.33
C ALA A 140 -10.02 4.95 -6.62
N TRP A 141 -9.04 5.26 -7.48
CA TRP A 141 -7.92 4.39 -7.79
C TRP A 141 -7.08 4.07 -6.54
N LEU A 142 -6.76 5.06 -5.71
CA LEU A 142 -5.96 4.84 -4.51
C LEU A 142 -6.67 3.92 -3.51
N ARG A 143 -7.97 4.11 -3.31
CA ARG A 143 -8.78 3.23 -2.45
C ARG A 143 -8.82 1.81 -2.97
N ALA A 144 -8.92 1.62 -4.28
CA ALA A 144 -8.88 0.29 -4.89
C ALA A 144 -7.55 -0.43 -4.60
N ILE A 145 -6.41 0.28 -4.65
CA ILE A 145 -5.10 -0.30 -4.31
C ILE A 145 -4.97 -0.57 -2.81
N LEU A 146 -5.45 0.32 -1.95
CA LEU A 146 -5.42 0.10 -0.51
C LEU A 146 -6.29 -1.11 -0.13
N ALA A 147 -7.39 -1.34 -0.83
CA ALA A 147 -8.27 -2.49 -0.62
C ALA A 147 -7.76 -3.82 -1.21
N SER A 148 -6.74 -3.82 -2.08
CA SER A 148 -6.15 -5.05 -2.66
C SER A 148 -5.17 -5.69 -1.71
#